data_AF-A0A2C4GY00-F1
#
_entry.id   AF-A0A2C4GY00-F1
#
_cell.length_a   1.000
_cell.length_b   1.000
_cell.length_c   1.000
_cell.angle_alpha   90.00
_cell.angle_beta   90.00
_cell.angle_gamma   90.00
#
_symmetry.space_group_name_H-M   'P 1'
#
loop_
_entity.id
_entity.type
_entity.pdbx_description
1 polymer ?
#
loop_
_entity_poly.entity_id
_entity_poly.type
_entity_poly.pdbx_seq_one_letter_code
_entity_poly.pdbx_strand_id
1 'polypeptide(L)'
;KAEHLRLSRKITNIRNNHIHQATAKLVKTKPMRIVVEDLSISNLLKNKKLSKAFSFQKLHFFFQCLSYKCEKYGIEYVKADKWFASSKICSCCGVKYDHSVQPEGQWSLKIREWRCVGCNSHHDRDLNAAINLSRWVK
;
A
#
# COMPACT_ATOMS: atom_id res chain seq x y z
N LYS A 1 20.04 -8.94 -30.03
CA LYS A 1 18.55 -8.87 -29.91
C LYS A 1 17.95 -10.04 -29.10
N ALA A 2 18.28 -11.30 -29.43
CA ALA A 2 17.78 -12.48 -28.70
C ALA A 2 18.20 -12.51 -27.21
N GLU A 3 19.45 -12.16 -26.91
CA GLU A 3 19.97 -12.10 -25.54
C GLU A 3 19.23 -11.08 -24.66
N HIS A 4 18.98 -9.88 -25.19
CA HIS A 4 18.19 -8.84 -24.53
C HIS A 4 16.76 -9.31 -24.18
N LEU A 5 16.11 -10.05 -25.09
CA LEU A 5 14.79 -10.64 -24.84
C LEU A 5 14.85 -11.73 -23.75
N ARG A 6 15.90 -12.57 -23.74
CA ARG A 6 16.11 -13.59 -22.70
C ARG A 6 16.30 -12.95 -21.33
N LEU A 7 17.13 -11.90 -21.23
CA LEU A 7 17.36 -11.18 -19.98
C LEU A 7 16.07 -10.50 -19.48
N SER A 8 15.34 -9.82 -20.38
CA SER A 8 14.05 -9.18 -20.06
C SER A 8 13.03 -10.21 -19.53
N ARG A 9 12.97 -11.40 -20.14
CA ARG A 9 12.11 -12.51 -19.68
C ARG A 9 12.55 -13.00 -18.30
N LYS A 10 13.86 -13.20 -18.07
CA LYS A 10 14.40 -13.61 -16.77
C LYS A 10 14.03 -12.64 -15.65
N ILE A 11 14.25 -11.33 -15.88
CA ILE A 11 13.88 -10.27 -14.92
C ILE A 11 12.38 -10.28 -14.64
N THR A 12 11.56 -10.46 -15.68
CA THR A 12 10.09 -10.55 -15.54
C THR A 12 9.67 -11.73 -14.68
N ASN A 13 10.27 -12.90 -14.89
CA ASN A 13 9.98 -14.11 -14.13
C ASN A 13 10.40 -13.98 -12.66
N ILE A 14 11.57 -13.38 -12.39
CA ILE A 14 12.03 -13.11 -11.01
C ILE A 14 11.03 -12.22 -10.27
N ARG A 15 10.57 -11.14 -10.91
CA ARG A 15 9.57 -10.23 -10.31
C ARG A 15 8.24 -10.92 -10.07
N ASN A 16 7.75 -11.69 -11.05
CA ASN A 16 6.51 -12.44 -10.89
C ASN A 16 6.63 -13.44 -9.73
N ASN A 17 7.73 -14.18 -9.66
CA ASN A 17 7.99 -15.13 -8.58
C ASN A 17 8.01 -14.43 -7.20
N HIS A 18 8.70 -13.29 -7.10
CA HIS A 18 8.71 -12.49 -5.87
C HIS A 18 7.31 -12.06 -5.44
N ILE A 19 6.47 -11.58 -6.38
CA ILE A 19 5.07 -11.22 -6.10
C ILE A 19 4.27 -12.43 -5.62
N HIS A 20 4.43 -13.59 -6.26
CA HIS A 20 3.76 -14.81 -5.81
C HIS A 20 4.22 -15.22 -4.40
N GLN A 21 5.51 -15.15 -4.10
CA GLN A 21 6.04 -15.49 -2.78
C GLN A 21 5.54 -14.52 -1.70
N ALA A 22 5.58 -13.21 -1.96
CA ALA A 22 5.13 -12.19 -1.02
C ALA A 22 3.63 -12.33 -0.72
N THR A 23 2.79 -12.43 -1.75
CA THR A 23 1.33 -12.61 -1.57
C THR A 23 0.99 -13.96 -0.93
N ALA A 24 1.76 -15.02 -1.21
CA ALA A 24 1.59 -16.30 -0.54
C ALA A 24 1.95 -16.23 0.95
N LYS A 25 3.02 -15.51 1.30
CA LYS A 25 3.42 -15.30 2.70
C LYS A 25 2.31 -14.59 3.48
N LEU A 26 1.68 -13.57 2.89
CA LEU A 26 0.56 -12.84 3.50
C LEU A 26 -0.65 -13.75 3.77
N VAL A 27 -1.17 -14.48 2.77
CA VAL A 27 -2.36 -15.31 2.99
C VAL A 27 -2.08 -16.51 3.90
N LYS A 28 -0.84 -17.00 3.95
CA LYS A 28 -0.45 -18.10 4.83
C LYS A 28 -0.43 -17.74 6.31
N THR A 29 -0.43 -16.46 6.68
CA THR A 29 -0.65 -16.05 8.08
C THR A 29 -2.11 -16.21 8.51
N LYS A 30 -3.01 -16.59 7.59
CA LYS A 30 -4.44 -16.83 7.82
C LYS A 30 -5.16 -15.67 8.53
N PRO A 31 -5.03 -14.42 8.04
CA PRO A 31 -5.81 -13.32 8.57
C PRO A 31 -7.30 -13.55 8.29
N MET A 32 -8.17 -13.04 9.17
CA MET A 32 -9.62 -13.06 8.94
C MET A 32 -10.00 -12.24 7.69
N ARG A 33 -9.30 -11.11 7.47
CA ARG A 33 -9.52 -10.18 6.37
C ARG A 33 -8.20 -9.50 5.99
N ILE A 34 -8.04 -9.16 4.71
CA ILE A 34 -6.99 -8.26 4.21
C ILE A 34 -7.65 -7.03 3.59
N VAL A 35 -7.36 -5.86 4.16
CA VAL A 35 -7.80 -4.56 3.63
C VAL A 35 -6.64 -3.89 2.90
N VAL A 36 -6.91 -3.40 1.69
CA VAL A 36 -5.95 -2.62 0.91
C VAL A 36 -6.55 -1.27 0.52
N GLU A 37 -5.69 -0.28 0.26
CA GLU A 37 -6.13 0.99 -0.31
C GLU A 37 -6.61 0.81 -1.76
N ASP A 38 -7.69 1.50 -2.14
CA ASP A 38 -8.09 1.64 -3.54
C ASP A 38 -7.22 2.67 -4.26
N LEU A 39 -6.00 2.25 -4.59
CA LEU A 39 -5.05 3.07 -5.33
C LEU A 39 -5.42 3.10 -6.81
N SER A 40 -5.69 4.30 -7.34
CA SER A 40 -5.78 4.51 -8.79
C SER A 40 -4.39 4.39 -9.44
N ILE A 41 -3.96 3.16 -9.74
CA ILE A 41 -2.65 2.85 -10.34
C ILE A 41 -2.42 3.66 -11.62
N SER A 42 -3.47 3.89 -12.41
CA SER A 42 -3.43 4.74 -13.60
C SER A 42 -2.99 6.18 -13.29
N ASN A 43 -3.43 6.76 -12.17
CA ASN A 43 -3.03 8.10 -11.74
C ASN A 43 -1.57 8.12 -11.24
N LEU A 44 -1.10 7.05 -10.60
CA LEU A 44 0.31 6.92 -10.20
C LEU A 44 1.25 6.86 -11.42
N LEU A 45 0.80 6.22 -12.51
CA LEU A 45 1.56 6.12 -13.76
C LEU A 45 1.56 7.42 -14.58
N LYS A 46 0.57 8.32 -14.41
CA LYS A 46 0.54 9.64 -15.06
C LYS A 46 1.63 10.59 -14.56
N ASN A 47 2.13 10.39 -13.33
CA ASN A 47 3.20 11.21 -12.79
C ASN A 47 4.54 10.84 -13.45
N LYS A 48 5.02 11.64 -14.41
CA LYS A 48 6.25 11.36 -15.17
C LYS A 48 7.46 11.04 -14.30
N LYS A 49 7.62 11.69 -13.14
CA LYS A 49 8.76 11.46 -12.22
C LYS A 49 8.69 10.08 -11.54
N LEU A 50 7.50 9.59 -11.23
CA LEU A 50 7.31 8.33 -10.50
C LEU A 50 6.88 7.16 -11.39
N SER A 51 6.42 7.44 -12.61
CA SER A 51 5.89 6.47 -13.58
C SER A 51 6.83 5.30 -13.83
N LYS A 52 8.12 5.58 -14.01
CA LYS A 52 9.15 4.57 -14.25
C LYS A 52 9.32 3.67 -13.03
N ALA A 53 9.42 4.26 -11.83
CA ALA A 53 9.54 3.51 -10.58
C ALA A 53 8.30 2.62 -10.34
N PHE A 54 7.08 3.15 -10.52
CA PHE A 54 5.84 2.40 -10.33
C PHE A 54 5.60 1.32 -11.38
N SER A 55 5.97 1.57 -12.64
CA SER A 55 5.86 0.58 -13.71
C SER A 55 6.65 -0.69 -13.39
N PHE A 56 7.81 -0.56 -12.74
CA PHE A 56 8.60 -1.71 -12.33
C PHE A 56 8.03 -2.51 -11.16
N GLN A 57 7.14 -1.93 -10.34
CA GLN A 57 6.60 -2.59 -9.15
C GLN A 57 5.47 -3.58 -9.45
N LYS A 58 4.85 -3.53 -10.64
CA LYS A 58 3.74 -4.42 -11.03
C LYS A 58 2.60 -4.50 -9.98
N LEU A 59 2.25 -3.38 -9.36
CA LEU A 59 1.23 -3.31 -8.29
C LEU A 59 -0.11 -3.92 -8.69
N HIS A 60 -0.54 -3.75 -9.95
CA HIS A 60 -1.77 -4.37 -10.44
C HIS A 60 -1.70 -5.90 -10.34
N PHE A 61 -0.60 -6.50 -10.78
CA PHE A 61 -0.38 -7.94 -10.68
C PHE A 61 -0.24 -8.42 -9.24
N PHE A 62 0.34 -7.59 -8.36
CA PHE A 62 0.38 -7.86 -6.93
C PHE A 62 -1.02 -7.96 -6.31
N PHE A 63 -1.89 -6.97 -6.54
CA PHE A 63 -3.26 -7.00 -6.02
C PHE A 63 -4.10 -8.11 -6.64
N GLN A 64 -3.93 -8.39 -7.94
CA GLN A 64 -4.56 -9.55 -8.57
C GLN A 64 -4.11 -10.86 -7.91
N CYS A 65 -2.81 -11.01 -7.65
CA CYS A 65 -2.27 -12.18 -6.96
C CYS A 65 -2.77 -12.32 -5.52
N LEU A 66 -2.89 -11.22 -4.82
CA LEU A 66 -3.39 -11.20 -3.45
C LEU A 66 -4.88 -11.57 -3.43
N SER A 67 -5.69 -10.98 -4.32
CA SER A 67 -7.14 -11.22 -4.40
C SER A 67 -7.48 -12.69 -4.65
N TYR A 68 -6.95 -13.32 -5.71
CA TYR A 68 -7.29 -14.73 -5.99
C TYR A 68 -6.77 -15.68 -4.91
N LYS A 69 -5.68 -15.32 -4.21
CA LYS A 69 -5.19 -16.12 -3.09
C LYS A 69 -6.08 -15.95 -1.86
N CYS A 70 -6.55 -14.74 -1.57
CA CYS A 70 -7.49 -14.54 -0.48
C CYS A 70 -8.74 -15.39 -0.70
N GLU A 71 -9.31 -15.34 -1.90
CA GLU A 71 -10.43 -16.19 -2.33
C GLU A 71 -10.14 -17.69 -2.11
N LYS A 72 -8.98 -18.18 -2.59
CA LYS A 72 -8.57 -19.58 -2.41
C LYS A 72 -8.50 -20.02 -0.94
N TYR A 73 -8.13 -19.12 -0.02
CA TYR A 73 -8.00 -19.43 1.41
C TYR A 73 -9.23 -19.02 2.24
N GLY A 74 -10.31 -18.55 1.61
CA GLY A 74 -11.50 -18.05 2.31
C GLY A 74 -11.26 -16.79 3.13
N ILE A 75 -10.24 -16.00 2.78
CA ILE A 75 -9.90 -14.73 3.42
C ILE A 75 -10.67 -13.62 2.73
N GLU A 76 -11.33 -12.76 3.50
CA GLU A 76 -12.03 -11.61 2.94
C GLU A 76 -11.03 -10.58 2.40
N TYR A 77 -11.11 -10.27 1.10
CA TYR A 77 -10.29 -9.24 0.46
C TYR A 77 -11.11 -7.97 0.24
N VAL A 78 -10.68 -6.88 0.87
CA VAL A 78 -11.45 -5.63 0.92
C VAL A 78 -10.60 -4.48 0.38
N LYS A 79 -11.22 -3.65 -0.46
CA LYS A 79 -10.65 -2.36 -0.85
C LYS A 79 -11.32 -1.27 -0.03
N ALA A 80 -10.52 -0.55 0.76
CA ALA A 80 -10.98 0.63 1.48
C ALA A 80 -11.37 1.74 0.50
N ASP A 81 -12.28 2.62 0.93
CA ASP A 81 -12.69 3.77 0.12
C ASP A 81 -11.47 4.59 -0.33
N LYS A 82 -11.49 5.03 -1.60
CA LYS A 82 -10.39 5.76 -2.23
C LYS A 82 -10.03 7.07 -1.51
N TRP A 83 -11.00 7.69 -0.83
CA TRP A 83 -10.83 8.95 -0.09
C TRP A 83 -10.57 8.73 1.40
N PHE A 84 -10.50 7.47 1.85
CA PHE A 84 -10.13 7.15 3.22
C PHE A 84 -8.72 7.64 3.52
N ALA A 85 -8.59 8.55 4.48
CA ALA A 85 -7.34 9.20 4.83
C ALA A 85 -6.48 8.34 5.79
N SER A 86 -6.30 7.06 5.45
CA SER A 86 -5.57 6.03 6.22
C SER A 86 -4.26 6.53 6.82
N SER A 87 -3.45 7.24 6.02
CA SER A 87 -2.13 7.72 6.44
C SER A 87 -2.15 9.01 7.25
N LYS A 88 -3.24 9.79 7.16
CA LYS A 88 -3.39 11.10 7.84
C LYS A 88 -4.18 11.02 9.13
N ILE A 89 -4.96 9.97 9.35
CA ILE A 89 -5.74 9.80 10.59
C ILE A 89 -4.82 9.19 11.65
N CYS A 90 -4.77 9.76 12.84
CA CYS A 90 -4.07 9.16 13.96
C CYS A 90 -4.75 7.83 14.34
N SER A 91 -4.03 6.72 14.27
CA SER A 91 -4.54 5.42 14.70
C SER A 91 -4.74 5.29 16.21
N CYS A 92 -4.23 6.22 17.02
CA CYS A 92 -4.44 6.22 18.47
C CYS A 92 -5.73 6.96 18.89
N CYS A 93 -5.99 8.15 18.33
CA CYS A 93 -7.09 9.01 18.77
C CYS A 93 -8.08 9.43 17.66
N GLY A 94 -7.84 9.05 16.40
CA GLY A 94 -8.71 9.39 15.27
C GLY A 94 -8.56 10.82 14.74
N VAL A 95 -7.78 11.68 15.41
CA VAL A 95 -7.53 13.05 14.93
C VAL A 95 -6.78 13.01 13.60
N LYS A 96 -7.30 13.77 12.62
CA LYS A 96 -6.69 13.90 11.30
C LYS A 96 -5.53 14.90 11.35
N TYR A 97 -4.48 14.60 10.58
CA TYR A 97 -3.34 15.48 10.39
C TYR A 97 -3.78 16.85 9.86
N ASP A 98 -3.38 17.89 10.58
CA ASP A 98 -3.62 19.28 10.24
C ASP A 98 -2.30 20.02 10.06
N HIS A 99 -2.01 20.38 8.81
CA HIS A 99 -0.80 21.11 8.41
C HIS A 99 -0.65 22.49 9.06
N SER A 100 -1.71 23.07 9.63
CA SER A 100 -1.65 24.38 10.29
C SER A 100 -0.98 24.33 11.67
N VAL A 101 -1.03 23.16 12.33
CA VAL A 101 -0.51 22.95 13.69
C VAL A 101 0.62 21.92 13.75
N GLN A 102 0.90 21.25 12.64
CA GLN A 102 1.94 20.23 12.55
C GLN A 102 3.28 20.83 12.10
N PRO A 103 4.40 20.48 12.76
CA PRO A 103 5.71 21.04 12.43
C PRO A 103 6.21 20.62 11.05
N GLU A 104 5.75 19.48 10.51
CA GLU A 104 6.13 19.03 9.18
C GLU A 104 5.39 19.78 8.05
N GLY A 105 4.37 20.58 8.39
CA GLY A 105 3.64 21.44 7.47
C GLY A 105 2.76 20.68 6.47
N GLN A 106 2.76 21.13 5.21
CA GLN A 106 1.86 20.57 4.19
C GLN A 106 2.12 19.08 3.96
N TRP A 107 1.05 18.27 4.06
CA TRP A 107 1.15 16.82 3.88
C TRP A 107 1.79 16.45 2.54
N SER A 108 2.87 15.67 2.59
CA SER A 108 3.60 15.24 1.39
C SER A 108 4.19 13.84 1.55
N LEU A 109 4.63 13.24 0.44
CA LEU A 109 5.27 11.92 0.45
C LEU A 109 6.58 11.88 1.24
N LYS A 110 7.20 13.04 1.50
CA LYS A 110 8.45 13.17 2.28
C LYS A 110 8.21 13.01 3.78
N ILE A 111 7.00 13.24 4.26
CA ILE A 111 6.64 12.98 5.65
C ILE A 111 6.53 11.45 5.80
N ARG A 112 7.47 10.89 6.55
CA ARG A 112 7.58 9.46 6.83
C ARG A 112 7.20 9.16 8.28
N GLU A 113 7.51 10.09 9.15
CA GLU A 113 7.16 10.06 10.56
C GLU A 113 6.49 11.39 10.93
N TRP A 114 5.56 11.35 11.89
CA TRP A 114 4.90 12.54 12.42
C TRP A 114 4.38 12.28 13.83
N ARG A 115 4.16 13.35 14.59
CA ARG A 115 3.60 13.29 15.94
C ARG A 115 2.16 13.80 15.94
N CYS A 116 1.23 13.08 16.57
CA CYS A 116 -0.15 13.53 16.62
C CYS A 116 -0.33 14.70 17.59
N VAL A 117 -0.89 15.82 17.15
CA VAL A 117 -1.22 16.97 18.02
C VAL A 117 -2.34 16.67 19.03
N GLY A 118 -3.20 15.69 18.76
CA GLY A 118 -4.33 15.34 19.63
C GLY A 118 -3.95 14.46 20.82
N CYS A 119 -3.05 13.49 20.63
CA CYS A 119 -2.68 12.54 21.69
C CYS A 119 -1.16 12.30 21.84
N ASN A 120 -0.34 13.11 21.16
CA ASN A 120 1.12 13.09 21.23
C ASN A 120 1.81 11.80 20.78
N SER A 121 1.09 10.84 20.19
CA SER A 121 1.64 9.59 19.68
C SER A 121 2.57 9.83 18.50
N HIS A 122 3.69 9.10 18.46
CA HIS A 122 4.59 9.08 17.32
C HIS A 122 4.14 8.02 16.31
N HIS A 123 4.16 8.37 15.02
CA HIS A 123 3.70 7.49 13.95
C HIS A 123 4.75 7.36 12.87
N ASP A 124 5.15 6.13 12.53
CA ASP A 124 5.52 5.81 11.15
C ASP A 124 4.25 5.83 10.29
N ARG A 125 4.32 6.54 9.17
CA ARG A 125 3.17 6.78 8.30
C ARG A 125 2.55 5.49 7.77
N ASP A 126 3.37 4.54 7.36
CA ASP A 126 2.91 3.33 6.68
C ASP A 126 2.35 2.32 7.71
N LEU A 127 2.95 2.23 8.91
CA LEU A 127 2.39 1.48 10.04
C LEU A 127 1.05 2.07 10.51
N ASN A 128 0.97 3.39 10.68
CA ASN A 128 -0.27 4.07 11.05
C ASN A 128 -1.38 3.82 10.02
N ALA A 129 -1.06 3.90 8.72
CA ALA A 129 -1.98 3.56 7.65
C ALA A 129 -2.45 2.10 7.73
N ALA A 130 -1.53 1.15 7.97
CA ALA A 130 -1.87 -0.26 8.11
C ALA A 130 -2.83 -0.54 9.29
N ILE A 131 -2.63 0.14 10.43
CA ILE A 131 -3.52 0.03 11.59
C ILE A 131 -4.90 0.62 11.27
N ASN A 132 -4.96 1.75 10.58
CA ASN A 132 -6.23 2.34 10.18
C ASN A 132 -6.98 1.48 9.16
N LEU A 133 -6.27 0.87 8.21
CA LEU A 133 -6.86 -0.06 7.23
C LEU A 133 -7.36 -1.34 7.89
N SER A 134 -6.64 -1.89 8.88
CA SER A 134 -7.10 -3.10 9.58
C SER A 134 -8.39 -2.87 10.38
N ARG A 135 -8.68 -1.61 10.73
CA ARG A 135 -9.91 -1.17 11.41
C ARG A 135 -10.96 -0.59 10.46
N TRP A 136 -10.74 -0.63 9.16
CA TRP A 136 -11.66 -0.04 8.19
C TRP A 136 -12.99 -0.80 8.18
N VAL A 137 -14.07 -0.05 8.40
CA VAL A 137 -15.46 -0.50 8.31
C VAL A 137 -16.13 0.35 7.24
N LYS A 138 -16.94 -0.31 6.39
CA LYS A 138 -17.67 0.34 5.30
C LYS A 138 -18.88 1.09 5.81
#